data_AF-A0A3S2VYV9-F1
#
_entry.id   AF-A0A3S2VYV9-F1
#
_cell.length_a   1.000
_cell.length_b   1.000
_cell.length_c   1.000
_cell.angle_alpha   90.00
_cell.angle_beta   90.00
_cell.angle_gamma   90.00
#
_symmetry.space_group_name_H-M   'P 1'
#
loop_
_entity.id
_entity.type
_entity.pdbx_description
1 polymer ?
#
loop_
_entity_poly.entity_id
_entity_poly.type
_entity_poly.pdbx_seq_one_letter_code
_entity_poly.pdbx_strand_id
1 'polypeptide(L)'
;MGKISENKSAASCSGCFAWGQLPGRFCRGCYTYGQQHAVGECVGCRRQVPVDDKHGYCRLCRVQATWAIKASGKASVIDPGSG
;
A
#
# COMPACT_ATOMS: atom_id res chain seq x y z
N MET A 1 -9.41 -12.45 10.85
CA MET A 1 -7.97 -12.38 11.12
C MET A 1 -7.73 -12.82 12.56
N GLY A 2 -6.92 -13.84 12.80
CA GLY A 2 -6.60 -14.29 14.15
C GLY A 2 -5.70 -13.30 14.92
N LYS A 3 -5.70 -13.39 16.26
CA LYS A 3 -4.75 -12.67 17.11
C LYS A 3 -3.33 -13.16 16.83
N ILE A 4 -2.36 -12.26 16.87
CA ILE A 4 -0.93 -12.61 16.75
C ILE A 4 -0.50 -13.21 18.09
N SER A 5 0.08 -14.41 18.06
CA SER A 5 0.63 -15.03 19.27
C SER A 5 1.82 -14.23 19.80
N GLU A 6 1.89 -14.05 21.11
CA GLU A 6 2.96 -13.31 21.78
C GLU A 6 4.35 -13.92 21.52
N ASN A 7 4.42 -15.24 21.33
CA ASN A 7 5.65 -15.97 21.02
C ASN A 7 6.01 -16.01 19.52
N LYS A 8 5.24 -15.32 18.67
CA LYS A 8 5.51 -15.36 17.23
C LYS A 8 6.77 -14.57 16.91
N SER A 9 7.75 -15.20 16.28
CA SER A 9 8.95 -14.49 15.81
C SER A 9 8.58 -13.38 14.84
N ALA A 10 9.28 -12.26 14.97
CA ALA A 10 9.16 -11.16 14.03
C ALA A 10 9.69 -11.57 12.65
N ALA A 11 9.04 -11.06 11.61
CA ALA A 11 9.39 -11.31 10.22
C ALA A 11 9.17 -10.05 9.39
N SER A 12 9.79 -10.00 8.21
CA SER A 12 9.58 -8.92 7.25
C SER A 12 8.34 -9.19 6.39
N CYS A 13 7.47 -8.18 6.25
CA CYS A 13 6.30 -8.25 5.40
C CYS A 13 6.72 -8.32 3.92
N SER A 14 6.25 -9.33 3.17
CA SER A 14 6.65 -9.49 1.76
C SER A 14 6.17 -8.35 0.85
N GLY A 15 5.13 -7.61 1.25
CA GLY A 15 4.59 -6.49 0.45
C GLY A 15 5.33 -5.17 0.70
N CYS A 16 5.43 -4.78 1.97
CA CYS A 16 5.95 -3.47 2.37
C CYS A 16 7.33 -3.49 3.04
N PHE A 17 7.92 -4.66 3.26
CA PHE A 17 9.22 -4.88 3.92
C PHE A 17 9.33 -4.36 5.37
N ALA A 18 8.23 -3.92 5.97
CA ALA A 18 8.19 -3.59 7.38
C ALA A 18 8.42 -4.85 8.23
N TRP A 19 9.19 -4.73 9.29
CA TRP A 19 9.52 -5.82 10.21
C TRP A 19 8.61 -5.77 11.44
N GLY A 20 8.19 -6.94 11.92
CA GLY A 20 7.43 -7.06 13.16
C GLY A 20 6.73 -8.41 13.28
N GLN A 21 5.92 -8.60 14.32
CA GLN A 21 5.09 -9.79 14.43
C GLN A 21 3.92 -9.69 13.43
N LEU A 22 3.90 -10.57 12.44
CA LEU A 22 2.89 -10.58 11.37
C LEU A 22 1.87 -11.69 11.59
N PRO A 23 0.60 -11.54 11.21
CA PRO A 23 -0.37 -12.65 11.24
C PRO A 23 -0.08 -13.73 10.18
N GLY A 24 0.79 -13.46 9.21
CA GLY A 24 1.20 -14.36 8.13
C GLY A 24 2.39 -13.77 7.35
N ARG A 25 2.46 -14.00 6.03
CA ARG A 25 3.50 -13.40 5.15
C ARG A 25 3.34 -11.89 4.95
N PHE A 26 2.14 -11.37 5.19
CA PHE A 26 1.81 -9.95 5.02
C PHE A 26 1.37 -9.33 6.34
N CYS A 27 1.72 -8.05 6.54
CA CYS A 27 1.09 -7.23 7.57
C CYS A 27 -0.38 -7.00 7.22
N ARG A 28 -1.20 -6.59 8.21
CA ARG A 28 -2.65 -6.37 8.01
C ARG A 28 -2.94 -5.39 6.86
N GLY A 29 -2.14 -4.33 6.74
CA GLY A 29 -2.29 -3.35 5.65
C GLY A 29 -2.03 -3.92 4.26
N CYS A 30 -0.97 -4.73 4.09
CA CYS A 30 -0.68 -5.40 2.83
C CYS A 30 -1.67 -6.52 2.51
N TYR A 31 -2.13 -7.25 3.53
CA TYR A 31 -3.15 -8.27 3.37
C TYR A 31 -4.46 -7.67 2.85
N THR A 32 -5.01 -6.65 3.53
CA THR A 32 -6.27 -6.01 3.12
C THR A 32 -6.15 -5.38 1.73
N TYR A 33 -5.02 -4.75 1.44
CA TYR A 33 -4.78 -4.17 0.11
C TYR A 33 -4.77 -5.24 -0.99
N GLY A 34 -4.10 -6.38 -0.77
CA GLY A 34 -4.07 -7.49 -1.71
C GLY A 34 -5.40 -8.24 -1.88
N GLN A 35 -6.38 -8.04 -0.99
CA GLN A 35 -7.74 -8.56 -1.18
C GLN A 35 -8.57 -7.71 -2.15
N GLN A 36 -8.18 -6.45 -2.37
CA GLN A 36 -8.94 -5.49 -3.19
C GLN A 36 -8.33 -5.28 -4.57
N HIS A 37 -7.13 -5.79 -4.80
CA HIS A 37 -6.32 -5.44 -5.96
C HIS A 37 -5.63 -6.67 -6.55
N ALA A 38 -5.65 -6.78 -7.87
CA ALA A 38 -4.98 -7.86 -8.58
C ALA A 38 -3.45 -7.73 -8.50
N VAL A 39 -2.75 -8.86 -8.61
CA VAL A 39 -1.30 -8.87 -8.71
C VAL A 39 -0.88 -8.40 -10.10
N GLY A 40 -0.06 -7.35 -10.14
CA GLY A 40 0.47 -6.74 -11.36
C GLY A 40 1.90 -6.22 -11.14
N GLU A 41 2.52 -5.70 -12.20
CA GLU A 41 3.83 -5.08 -12.11
C GLU A 41 3.69 -3.62 -11.68
N CYS A 42 4.27 -3.25 -10.53
CA CYS A 42 4.17 -1.88 -10.03
C CYS A 42 4.90 -0.88 -10.92
N VAL A 43 4.24 0.21 -11.33
CA VAL A 43 4.84 1.28 -12.15
C VAL A 43 6.03 1.94 -11.44
N GLY A 44 5.95 2.14 -10.12
CA GLY A 44 6.99 2.85 -9.35
C GLY A 44 8.21 2.01 -8.98
N CYS A 45 8.03 0.73 -8.61
CA CYS A 45 9.13 -0.12 -8.13
C CYS A 45 9.32 -1.43 -8.91
N ARG A 46 8.58 -1.64 -10.00
CA ARG A 46 8.71 -2.78 -10.94
C ARG A 46 8.55 -4.18 -10.33
N ARG A 47 8.06 -4.28 -9.08
CA ARG A 47 7.80 -5.56 -8.41
C ARG A 47 6.45 -6.15 -8.83
N GLN A 48 6.37 -7.48 -8.92
CA GLN A 48 5.12 -8.23 -9.09
C GLN A 48 4.38 -8.33 -7.76
N VAL A 49 3.42 -7.44 -7.51
CA VAL A 49 2.68 -7.30 -6.24
C VAL A 49 1.25 -6.82 -6.51
N PRO A 50 0.33 -6.83 -5.52
CA PRO A 50 -0.95 -6.14 -5.70
C PRO A 50 -0.73 -4.66 -6.07
N VAL A 51 -1.41 -4.20 -7.12
CA VAL A 51 -1.34 -2.82 -7.64
C VAL A 51 -2.73 -2.22 -7.76
N ASP A 52 -2.87 -0.92 -7.53
CA ASP A 52 -4.16 -0.27 -7.73
C ASP A 52 -4.55 -0.28 -9.22
N ASP A 53 -5.81 -0.56 -9.51
CA ASP A 53 -6.29 -0.76 -10.88
C ASP A 53 -6.28 0.53 -11.73
N LYS A 54 -6.20 1.69 -11.08
CA LYS A 54 -6.28 2.98 -11.74
C LYS A 54 -4.91 3.47 -12.23
N HIS A 55 -3.88 3.33 -11.41
CA HIS A 55 -2.56 3.91 -11.66
C HIS A 55 -1.43 2.88 -11.69
N GLY A 56 -1.69 1.62 -11.33
CA GLY A 56 -0.69 0.55 -11.34
C GLY A 56 0.38 0.69 -10.24
N TYR A 57 0.09 1.42 -9.15
CA TYR A 57 1.03 1.53 -8.04
C TYR A 57 0.73 0.50 -6.96
N CYS A 58 1.79 -0.13 -6.43
CA CYS A 58 1.67 -0.91 -5.20
C CYS A 58 1.38 0.00 -4.00
N ARG A 59 0.88 -0.58 -2.90
CA ARG A 59 0.54 0.16 -1.67
C ARG A 59 1.63 1.14 -1.21
N LEU A 60 2.90 0.76 -1.27
CA LEU A 60 4.02 1.64 -0.86
C LEU A 60 4.19 2.82 -1.82
N CYS A 61 4.31 2.55 -3.12
CA CYS A 61 4.50 3.58 -4.13
C CYS A 61 3.30 4.51 -4.24
N ARG A 62 2.08 4.01 -3.99
CA ARG A 62 0.86 4.84 -3.98
C ARG A 62 0.90 5.89 -2.87
N VAL A 63 1.41 5.52 -1.69
CA VAL A 63 1.62 6.49 -0.60
C VAL A 63 2.63 7.53 -1.06
N GLN A 64 3.83 7.12 -1.51
CA GLN A 64 4.86 8.05 -1.99
C GLN A 64 4.39 8.97 -3.12
N ALA A 65 3.65 8.45 -4.12
CA ALA A 65 3.09 9.25 -5.21
C ALA A 65 2.08 10.29 -4.69
N THR A 66 1.26 9.93 -3.70
CA THR A 66 0.35 10.88 -3.05
C THR A 66 1.12 11.99 -2.33
N TRP A 67 2.23 11.66 -1.67
CA TRP A 67 3.11 12.65 -1.05
C TRP A 67 3.81 13.53 -2.08
N ALA A 68 4.27 12.99 -3.20
CA ALA A 68 4.88 13.76 -4.28
C ALA A 68 3.91 14.79 -4.87
N ILE A 69 2.64 14.41 -5.07
CA ILE A 69 1.59 15.35 -5.50
C ILE A 69 1.40 16.46 -4.47
N LYS A 70 1.25 16.11 -3.19
CA LYS A 70 1.10 17.10 -2.11
C LYS A 70 2.32 18.04 -1.99
N ALA A 71 3.53 17.50 -2.07
CA ALA A 71 4.77 18.26 -1.99
C ALA A 71 4.99 19.17 -3.22
N SER A 72 4.48 18.76 -4.39
CA SER A 72 4.56 19.56 -5.62
C SER A 72 3.61 20.77 -5.64
N GLY A 73 2.85 21.05 -4.57
CA GLY A 73 1.97 22.21 -4.47
C GLY A 73 0.72 22.16 -5.35
N LYS A 74 0.53 21.10 -6.13
CA LYS A 74 -0.73 20.81 -6.83
C LYS A 74 -1.76 20.27 -5.85
N ALA A 75 -2.20 21.12 -4.91
CA ALA A 75 -3.48 20.92 -4.28
C ALA A 75 -4.52 20.97 -5.41
N SER A 76 -5.17 19.85 -5.72
CA SER A 76 -6.43 19.92 -6.44
C SER A 76 -7.36 20.77 -5.60
N VAL A 77 -7.48 22.04 -5.96
CA VAL A 77 -8.65 22.85 -5.70
C VAL A 77 -9.84 22.04 -6.21
N ILE A 78 -10.45 21.30 -5.29
CA ILE A 78 -11.86 20.95 -5.39
C ILE A 78 -12.58 22.27 -5.22
N ASP A 79 -13.01 22.86 -6.34
CA ASP A 79 -13.99 23.94 -6.40
C ASP A 79 -15.34 23.37 -5.90
N PRO A 80 -15.85 23.80 -4.74
CA PRO A 80 -17.21 23.46 -4.36
C PRO A 80 -18.14 24.57 -4.89
N GLY A 81 -18.60 24.40 -6.12
CA GLY A 81 -19.90 24.91 -6.55
C GLY A 81 -19.93 26.34 -7.05
N SER A 82 -20.01 26.47 -8.37
CA SER A 82 -20.79 27.53 -9.01
C SER A 82 -22.28 27.26 -8.76
N GLY A 83 -22.95 28.18 -8.07
CA GLY A 83 -24.40 28.21 -7.84
C GLY A 83 -24.81 29.57 -7.30
#